data_AF-A0A366EFT3-F1
#
_entry.id   AF-A0A366EFT3-F1
#
_cell.length_a   1.000
_cell.length_b   1.000
_cell.length_c   1.000
_cell.angle_alpha   90.00
_cell.angle_beta   90.00
_cell.angle_gamma   90.00
#
_symmetry.space_group_name_H-M   'P 1'
#
loop_
_entity.id
_entity.type
_entity.pdbx_description
1 polymer ?
#
loop_
_entity_poly.entity_id
_entity_poly.type
_entity_poly.pdbx_seq_one_letter_code
_entity_poly.pdbx_strand_id
1 'polypeptide(L)'
;MNHFCKECGHELKSKANFCPECGTSVQQTTQVHRDNTISKESAKQSLVSRIKRLSRKQKVIGSSVIAAIILLIVTYQIGATLTDKDRLINRFEQALADQDAKAMADLLTAGDKRLEITEENLSEFMKYTEETPSSQQYFTEDLRAQASVYESGNTPESSRVFSLKQDGKTALIYDHYTIEVMPFYFEVRTNMKDVHLMLNNEALAVSDAEAYTKEFGPFLPGNYQVSASYENDYAVLENNVQLQLLAPYDQHQQLDLSLYGEYVSLSSEYEDIATSTSFFVNDKAIDLSEDNQFGPVSVDGSIAAHSVLTFPWGEAQSQKTPIESSYMDLAVPSPFSEEIQTEIVNTIHGFAGEYVDATKARDVSLFTTTTDAYNEDATSEYDNMNDWDKRWTGSYDKTVVDVDSFSLFEDDDTFGLEVDAQLHFSDVASYYADDEDVEKSDEVDDLSIEMLYNEEDGAWYVNDYYSLWSFEPENTVERKVKTQ
;
A
#
# COMPACT_ATOMS: atom_id res chain seq x y z
N MET A 1 0.07 80.72 -81.38
CA MET A 1 -1.01 80.76 -80.38
C MET A 1 -0.65 79.78 -79.29
N ASN A 2 -0.38 80.27 -78.09
CA ASN A 2 -0.05 79.39 -76.97
C ASN A 2 -1.32 78.64 -76.57
N HIS A 3 -1.21 77.34 -76.33
CA HIS A 3 -2.34 76.47 -76.03
C HIS A 3 -2.27 76.11 -74.56
N PHE A 4 -3.37 76.18 -73.82
CA PHE A 4 -3.39 75.84 -72.40
C PHE A 4 -4.14 74.51 -72.21
N CYS A 5 -3.75 73.73 -71.21
CA CYS A 5 -4.42 72.48 -70.86
C CYS A 5 -5.86 72.78 -70.42
N LYS A 6 -6.83 72.05 -70.96
CA LYS A 6 -8.26 72.29 -70.66
C LYS A 6 -8.70 71.85 -69.27
N GLU A 7 -7.92 70.99 -68.60
CA GLU A 7 -8.25 70.49 -67.26
C GLU A 7 -7.59 71.32 -66.15
N CYS A 8 -6.36 71.80 -66.34
CA CYS A 8 -5.63 72.53 -65.27
C CYS A 8 -5.19 73.95 -65.65
N GLY A 9 -5.39 74.39 -66.90
CA GLY A 9 -5.05 75.73 -67.36
C GLY A 9 -3.56 76.01 -67.57
N HIS A 10 -2.67 75.03 -67.43
CA HIS A 10 -1.22 75.21 -67.65
C HIS A 10 -0.87 75.41 -69.13
N GLU A 11 0.11 76.26 -69.43
CA GLU A 11 0.53 76.57 -70.81
C GLU A 11 1.30 75.41 -71.44
N LEU A 12 0.79 74.88 -72.54
CA LEU A 12 1.36 73.76 -73.27
C LEU A 12 2.28 74.26 -74.38
N LYS A 13 3.46 73.65 -74.45
CA LYS A 13 4.38 73.82 -75.57
C LYS A 13 3.77 73.19 -76.83
N SER A 14 4.03 73.83 -77.97
CA SER A 14 3.55 73.41 -79.30
C SER A 14 3.82 71.91 -79.55
N LYS A 15 2.76 71.14 -79.87
CA LYS A 15 2.73 69.67 -80.14
C LYS A 15 2.87 68.71 -78.94
N ALA A 16 2.55 69.14 -77.72
CA ALA A 16 2.45 68.22 -76.58
C ALA A 16 1.24 67.28 -76.70
N ASN A 17 1.47 65.96 -76.57
CA ASN A 17 0.42 64.93 -76.62
C ASN A 17 -0.28 64.71 -75.26
N PHE A 18 0.36 65.14 -74.17
CA PHE A 18 -0.14 65.08 -72.79
C PHE A 18 0.37 66.31 -72.01
N CYS A 19 -0.39 66.75 -71.00
CA CYS A 19 -0.01 67.87 -70.12
C CYS A 19 1.07 67.40 -69.13
N PRO A 20 2.23 68.10 -69.03
CA PRO A 20 3.32 67.68 -68.16
C PRO A 20 3.04 67.87 -66.67
N GLU A 21 2.09 68.75 -66.30
CA GLU A 21 1.72 69.01 -64.90
C GLU A 21 0.66 68.04 -64.37
N CYS A 22 -0.39 67.74 -65.16
CA CYS A 22 -1.51 66.92 -64.70
C CYS A 22 -1.69 65.58 -65.44
N GLY A 23 -0.89 65.31 -66.48
CA GLY A 23 -0.90 64.04 -67.20
C GLY A 23 -1.99 63.86 -68.26
N THR A 24 -2.93 64.82 -68.41
CA THR A 24 -4.08 64.67 -69.33
C THR A 24 -3.69 64.77 -70.81
N SER A 25 -4.22 63.86 -71.65
CA SER A 25 -3.96 63.80 -73.10
C SER A 25 -4.62 64.94 -73.90
N VAL A 26 -3.94 65.40 -74.95
CA VAL A 26 -4.37 66.52 -75.81
C VAL A 26 -4.46 66.04 -77.26
N GLN A 27 -5.67 65.71 -77.74
CA GLN A 27 -5.89 65.24 -79.11
C GLN A 27 -6.33 66.40 -80.04
N GLN A 28 -5.63 66.56 -81.17
CA GLN A 28 -5.97 67.49 -82.27
C GLN A 28 -6.71 66.75 -83.39
N THR A 29 -7.72 67.38 -84.00
CA THR A 29 -8.46 66.81 -85.14
C THR A 29 -8.68 67.88 -86.20
N THR A 30 -8.29 67.59 -87.45
CA THR A 30 -8.64 68.38 -88.63
C THR A 30 -9.24 67.45 -89.68
N GLN A 31 -10.46 67.78 -90.12
CA GLN A 31 -11.21 67.09 -91.18
C GLN A 31 -11.19 67.90 -92.49
N VAL A 32 -11.34 67.23 -93.64
CA VAL A 32 -11.85 67.83 -94.89
C VAL A 32 -12.76 66.84 -95.65
N HIS A 33 -14.07 67.12 -95.56
CA HIS A 33 -15.11 67.27 -96.62
C HIS A 33 -15.53 66.07 -97.52
N ARG A 34 -16.79 65.59 -97.43
CA ARG A 34 -18.13 66.07 -97.96
C ARG A 34 -18.40 65.57 -99.40
N ASP A 35 -19.55 64.95 -99.71
CA ASP A 35 -20.90 65.56 -99.79
C ASP A 35 -22.02 64.60 -99.32
N ASN A 36 -22.91 65.03 -98.39
CA ASN A 36 -24.27 65.63 -98.56
C ASN A 36 -25.36 64.59 -98.94
N THR A 37 -26.47 64.39 -98.21
CA THR A 37 -27.48 65.42 -97.86
C THR A 37 -28.52 64.88 -96.83
N ILE A 38 -28.71 65.62 -95.70
CA ILE A 38 -29.96 65.96 -94.93
C ILE A 38 -30.82 64.82 -94.31
N SER A 39 -30.79 64.65 -92.97
CA SER A 39 -31.73 65.14 -91.91
C SER A 39 -33.09 64.43 -91.91
N LYS A 40 -33.68 63.88 -90.83
CA LYS A 40 -33.69 64.25 -89.40
C LYS A 40 -34.32 63.09 -88.60
N GLU A 41 -33.90 62.96 -87.34
CA GLU A 41 -34.63 62.37 -86.18
C GLU A 41 -34.65 60.83 -85.91
N SER A 42 -34.29 60.55 -84.65
CA SER A 42 -34.68 59.42 -83.78
C SER A 42 -33.71 58.23 -83.57
N ALA A 43 -33.56 57.95 -82.26
CA ALA A 43 -33.22 56.70 -81.59
C ALA A 43 -31.75 56.21 -81.52
N LYS A 44 -31.28 56.19 -80.26
CA LYS A 44 -30.14 55.42 -79.72
C LYS A 44 -30.09 53.99 -80.27
N GLN A 45 -28.93 53.53 -80.80
CA GLN A 45 -28.41 52.18 -80.55
C GLN A 45 -27.01 51.88 -81.13
N SER A 46 -26.29 51.09 -80.32
CA SER A 46 -25.41 49.95 -80.71
C SER A 46 -23.92 50.18 -81.02
N LEU A 47 -23.09 49.94 -79.99
CA LEU A 47 -21.77 49.31 -80.09
C LEU A 47 -21.60 48.25 -78.98
N VAL A 48 -22.55 47.30 -78.91
CA VAL A 48 -22.35 46.01 -78.23
C VAL A 48 -22.56 44.93 -79.29
N SER A 49 -21.48 44.47 -79.90
CA SER A 49 -21.41 43.22 -80.66
C SER A 49 -20.20 42.48 -80.12
N ARG A 50 -20.33 41.37 -79.37
CA ARG A 50 -21.11 40.18 -79.72
C ARG A 50 -21.30 39.32 -78.45
N ILE A 51 -22.23 39.68 -77.56
CA ILE A 51 -22.84 38.69 -76.66
C ILE A 51 -23.94 38.03 -77.48
N LYS A 52 -23.73 36.78 -77.90
CA LYS A 52 -24.82 35.96 -78.46
C LYS A 52 -26.00 36.05 -77.48
N ARG A 53 -27.18 36.49 -77.94
CA ARG A 53 -28.42 36.32 -77.20
C ARG A 53 -28.57 34.82 -76.91
N LEU A 54 -28.25 34.43 -75.68
CA LEU A 54 -28.49 33.07 -75.21
C LEU A 54 -29.99 32.80 -75.38
N SER A 55 -30.31 31.76 -76.15
CA SER A 55 -31.68 31.23 -76.28
C SER A 55 -32.27 30.99 -74.88
N ARG A 56 -33.60 31.07 -74.68
CA ARG A 56 -34.24 30.80 -73.36
C ARG A 56 -33.72 29.50 -72.72
N LYS A 57 -33.39 28.49 -73.53
CA LYS A 57 -32.78 27.23 -73.08
C LYS A 57 -31.34 27.39 -72.56
N GLN A 58 -30.53 28.26 -73.16
CA GLN A 58 -29.14 28.53 -72.74
C GLN A 58 -29.04 29.43 -71.50
N LYS A 59 -30.04 30.30 -71.24
CA LYS A 59 -30.12 31.04 -69.97
C LYS A 59 -30.51 30.14 -68.80
N VAL A 60 -31.40 29.18 -69.03
CA VAL A 60 -31.78 28.16 -68.02
C VAL A 60 -30.63 27.17 -67.78
N ILE A 61 -29.94 26.71 -68.81
CA ILE A 61 -28.73 25.88 -68.66
C ILE A 61 -27.61 26.67 -67.97
N GLY A 62 -27.38 27.94 -68.34
CA GLY A 62 -26.39 28.80 -67.68
C GLY A 62 -26.72 29.08 -66.21
N SER A 63 -27.99 29.37 -65.87
CA SER A 63 -28.41 29.53 -64.48
C SER A 63 -28.33 28.22 -63.70
N SER A 64 -28.64 27.09 -64.34
CA SER A 64 -28.53 25.75 -63.74
C SER A 64 -27.08 25.37 -63.48
N VAL A 65 -26.15 25.72 -64.38
CA VAL A 65 -24.70 25.48 -64.19
C VAL A 65 -24.15 26.37 -63.10
N ILE A 66 -24.52 27.65 -63.05
CA ILE A 66 -24.11 28.55 -61.95
C ILE A 66 -24.70 28.09 -60.62
N ALA A 67 -25.98 27.69 -60.59
CA ALA A 67 -26.60 27.12 -59.40
C ALA A 67 -25.90 25.82 -58.96
N ALA A 68 -25.51 24.95 -59.90
CA ALA A 68 -24.74 23.74 -59.61
C ALA A 68 -23.33 24.06 -59.10
N ILE A 69 -22.65 25.08 -59.62
CA ILE A 69 -21.33 25.53 -59.13
C ILE A 69 -21.46 26.11 -57.72
N ILE A 70 -22.47 26.95 -57.47
CA ILE A 70 -22.73 27.48 -56.12
C ILE A 70 -23.06 26.35 -55.17
N LEU A 71 -23.91 25.40 -55.58
CA LEU A 71 -24.22 24.21 -54.80
C LEU A 71 -22.93 23.44 -54.49
N LEU A 72 -22.09 23.16 -55.50
CA LEU A 72 -20.81 22.48 -55.33
C LEU A 72 -19.87 23.23 -54.39
N ILE A 73 -19.77 24.56 -54.47
CA ILE A 73 -18.96 25.38 -53.56
C ILE A 73 -19.52 25.32 -52.13
N VAL A 74 -20.84 25.38 -51.97
CA VAL A 74 -21.51 25.30 -50.67
C VAL A 74 -21.32 23.90 -50.06
N THR A 75 -21.59 22.82 -50.80
CA THR A 75 -21.28 21.46 -50.34
C THR A 75 -19.79 21.25 -50.14
N TYR A 76 -18.94 21.92 -50.93
CA TYR A 76 -17.50 21.86 -50.75
C TYR A 76 -17.07 22.44 -49.42
N GLN A 77 -17.52 23.66 -49.11
CA GLN A 77 -17.28 24.37 -47.85
C GLN A 77 -17.87 23.60 -46.64
N ILE A 78 -19.07 23.01 -46.79
CA ILE A 78 -19.67 22.16 -45.75
C ILE A 78 -18.81 20.91 -45.52
N GLY A 79 -18.35 20.24 -46.58
CA GLY A 79 -17.46 19.09 -46.46
C GLY A 79 -16.12 19.47 -45.82
N ALA A 80 -15.53 20.60 -46.22
CA ALA A 80 -14.27 21.09 -45.67
C ALA A 80 -14.37 21.40 -44.16
N THR A 81 -15.50 21.96 -43.69
CA THR A 81 -15.74 22.21 -42.26
C THR A 81 -16.11 20.96 -41.45
N LEU A 82 -16.61 19.89 -42.10
CA LEU A 82 -16.89 18.60 -41.46
C LEU A 82 -15.61 17.79 -41.21
N THR A 83 -14.62 17.95 -42.07
CA THR A 83 -13.34 17.22 -42.02
C THR A 83 -12.20 18.05 -41.42
N ASP A 84 -12.52 19.20 -40.84
CA ASP A 84 -11.53 20.15 -40.36
C ASP A 84 -10.84 19.67 -39.08
N LYS A 85 -9.51 19.81 -39.02
CA LYS A 85 -8.68 19.43 -37.87
C LYS A 85 -9.05 20.18 -36.59
N ASP A 86 -9.44 21.45 -36.68
CA ASP A 86 -9.80 22.25 -35.51
C ASP A 86 -11.14 21.77 -34.93
N ARG A 87 -12.04 21.25 -35.78
CA ARG A 87 -13.26 20.58 -35.33
C ARG A 87 -12.97 19.28 -34.59
N LEU A 88 -12.03 18.48 -35.07
CA LEU A 88 -11.59 17.25 -34.38
C LEU A 88 -11.02 17.59 -32.99
N ILE A 89 -10.16 18.61 -32.91
CA ILE A 89 -9.56 19.08 -31.66
C ILE A 89 -10.62 19.66 -30.70
N ASN A 90 -11.57 20.43 -31.19
CA ASN A 90 -12.65 20.96 -30.34
C ASN A 90 -13.56 19.85 -29.80
N ARG A 91 -13.77 18.75 -30.54
CA ARG A 91 -14.48 17.57 -30.02
C ARG A 91 -13.67 16.85 -28.94
N PHE A 92 -12.35 16.79 -29.10
CA PHE A 92 -11.44 16.25 -28.08
C PHE A 92 -11.47 17.11 -26.80
N GLU A 93 -11.34 18.43 -26.92
CA GLU A 93 -11.47 19.39 -25.81
C GLU A 93 -12.84 19.26 -25.12
N GLN A 94 -13.92 19.14 -25.90
CA GLN A 94 -15.25 18.94 -25.36
C GLN A 94 -15.39 17.61 -24.63
N ALA A 95 -14.88 16.50 -25.18
CA ALA A 95 -14.94 15.20 -24.53
C ALA A 95 -14.19 15.21 -23.18
N LEU A 96 -13.05 15.92 -23.09
CA LEU A 96 -12.36 16.16 -21.82
C LEU A 96 -13.19 17.01 -20.85
N ALA A 97 -13.77 18.11 -21.32
CA ALA A 97 -14.56 19.01 -20.49
C ALA A 97 -15.84 18.36 -19.95
N ASP A 98 -16.51 17.57 -20.79
CA ASP A 98 -17.76 16.87 -20.48
C ASP A 98 -17.50 15.52 -19.76
N GLN A 99 -16.23 15.12 -19.57
CA GLN A 99 -15.81 13.82 -19.03
C GLN A 99 -16.46 12.63 -19.79
N ASP A 100 -16.61 12.77 -21.12
CA ASP A 100 -17.23 11.78 -21.99
C ASP A 100 -16.18 10.81 -22.54
N ALA A 101 -15.87 9.78 -21.75
CA ALA A 101 -14.88 8.75 -22.07
C ALA A 101 -15.23 7.98 -23.36
N LYS A 102 -16.51 7.79 -23.65
CA LYS A 102 -16.97 7.13 -24.87
C LYS A 102 -16.73 8.00 -26.11
N ALA A 103 -17.09 9.28 -26.05
CA ALA A 103 -16.78 10.22 -27.12
C ALA A 103 -15.27 10.35 -27.32
N MET A 104 -14.48 10.30 -26.25
CA MET A 104 -13.02 10.28 -26.33
C MET A 104 -12.50 9.04 -27.06
N ALA A 105 -13.00 7.84 -26.71
CA ALA A 105 -12.61 6.60 -27.39
C ALA A 105 -12.85 6.65 -28.90
N ASP A 106 -13.99 7.21 -29.33
CA ASP A 106 -14.35 7.35 -30.75
C ASP A 106 -13.46 8.35 -31.52
N LEU A 107 -12.75 9.25 -30.82
CA LEU A 107 -11.89 10.26 -31.42
C LEU A 107 -10.43 9.79 -31.57
N LEU A 108 -10.04 8.81 -30.76
CA LEU A 108 -8.66 8.33 -30.69
C LEU A 108 -8.44 7.13 -31.61
N THR A 109 -7.20 7.01 -32.07
CA THR A 109 -6.71 5.89 -32.86
C THR A 109 -5.44 5.35 -32.24
N ALA A 110 -5.27 4.03 -32.27
CA ALA A 110 -4.10 3.38 -31.71
C ALA A 110 -2.99 3.27 -32.76
N GLY A 111 -1.79 3.74 -32.44
CA GLY A 111 -0.59 3.50 -33.25
C GLY A 111 -0.14 2.03 -33.20
N ASP A 112 -0.39 1.33 -32.08
CA ASP A 112 -0.17 -0.10 -31.91
C ASP A 112 -1.50 -0.86 -31.99
N LYS A 113 -1.59 -1.86 -32.87
CA LYS A 113 -2.81 -2.66 -33.07
C LYS A 113 -3.20 -3.53 -31.89
N ARG A 114 -2.30 -3.74 -30.92
CA ARG A 114 -2.57 -4.46 -29.67
C ARG A 114 -3.24 -3.57 -28.62
N LEU A 115 -3.19 -2.25 -28.78
CA LEU A 115 -3.81 -1.31 -27.85
C LEU A 115 -5.29 -1.17 -28.18
N GLU A 116 -6.13 -1.66 -27.26
CA GLU A 116 -7.58 -1.47 -27.33
C GLU A 116 -7.97 -0.16 -26.63
N ILE A 117 -8.65 0.71 -27.38
CA ILE A 117 -9.18 1.98 -26.86
C ILE A 117 -10.66 1.78 -26.55
N THR A 118 -10.97 1.65 -25.27
CA THR A 118 -12.33 1.48 -24.75
C THR A 118 -12.63 2.56 -23.73
N GLU A 119 -13.91 2.75 -23.40
CA GLU A 119 -14.34 3.64 -22.32
C GLU A 119 -13.68 3.26 -20.98
N GLU A 120 -13.58 1.95 -20.72
CA GLU A 120 -12.97 1.37 -19.52
C GLU A 120 -11.47 1.66 -19.44
N ASN A 121 -10.70 1.39 -20.50
CA ASN A 121 -9.25 1.60 -20.51
C ASN A 121 -8.86 3.08 -20.53
N LEU A 122 -9.78 3.99 -20.91
CA LEU A 122 -9.58 5.44 -20.85
C LEU A 122 -9.90 6.04 -19.48
N SER A 123 -10.55 5.29 -18.59
CA SER A 123 -11.01 5.81 -17.30
C SER A 123 -9.91 6.48 -16.49
N GLU A 124 -8.70 5.90 -16.47
CA GLU A 124 -7.56 6.47 -15.73
C GLU A 124 -7.04 7.78 -16.34
N PHE A 125 -7.08 7.91 -17.67
CA PHE A 125 -6.79 9.17 -18.33
C PHE A 125 -7.82 10.24 -17.97
N MET A 126 -9.10 9.90 -18.09
CA MET A 126 -10.21 10.82 -17.85
C MET A 126 -10.17 11.32 -16.41
N LYS A 127 -10.02 10.40 -15.44
CA LYS A 127 -9.84 10.71 -14.02
C LYS A 127 -8.67 11.66 -13.77
N TYR A 128 -7.49 11.41 -14.36
CA TYR A 128 -6.36 12.32 -14.24
C TYR A 128 -6.70 13.74 -14.72
N THR A 129 -7.38 13.86 -15.86
CA THR A 129 -7.75 15.16 -16.43
C THR A 129 -8.84 15.89 -15.65
N GLU A 130 -9.69 15.15 -14.93
CA GLU A 130 -10.65 15.70 -13.97
C GLU A 130 -9.93 16.24 -12.72
N GLU A 131 -9.03 15.45 -12.15
CA GLU A 131 -8.24 15.82 -10.95
C GLU A 131 -7.22 16.93 -11.23
N THR A 132 -6.75 17.05 -12.48
CA THR A 132 -5.79 18.07 -12.93
C THR A 132 -6.35 18.89 -14.10
N PRO A 133 -7.26 19.87 -13.88
CA PRO A 133 -7.92 20.59 -14.98
C PRO A 133 -6.97 21.32 -15.95
N SER A 134 -5.79 21.75 -15.48
CA SER A 134 -4.76 22.38 -16.35
C SER A 134 -4.21 21.41 -17.41
N SER A 135 -4.27 20.10 -17.18
CA SER A 135 -3.85 19.09 -18.16
C SER A 135 -4.75 19.06 -19.40
N GLN A 136 -6.04 19.36 -19.26
CA GLN A 136 -6.97 19.44 -20.40
C GLN A 136 -6.53 20.51 -21.39
N GLN A 137 -6.16 21.68 -20.85
CA GLN A 137 -5.62 22.78 -21.63
C GLN A 137 -4.28 22.38 -22.26
N TYR A 138 -3.38 21.73 -21.52
CA TYR A 138 -2.09 21.26 -22.04
C TYR A 138 -2.25 20.37 -23.28
N PHE A 139 -3.05 19.30 -23.21
CA PHE A 139 -3.23 18.38 -24.34
C PHE A 139 -3.93 19.05 -25.53
N THR A 140 -4.92 19.90 -25.26
CA THR A 140 -5.65 20.61 -26.32
C THR A 140 -4.79 21.65 -27.02
N GLU A 141 -4.03 22.45 -26.27
CA GLU A 141 -3.10 23.43 -26.82
C GLU A 141 -1.98 22.76 -27.61
N ASP A 142 -1.52 21.59 -27.17
CA ASP A 142 -0.54 20.82 -27.92
C ASP A 142 -1.07 20.38 -29.29
N LEU A 143 -2.28 19.83 -29.35
CA LEU A 143 -2.92 19.47 -30.61
C LEU A 143 -3.16 20.70 -31.50
N ARG A 144 -3.54 21.85 -30.93
CA ARG A 144 -3.67 23.12 -31.68
C ARG A 144 -2.33 23.58 -32.27
N ALA A 145 -1.24 23.45 -31.52
CA ALA A 145 0.09 23.76 -32.01
C ALA A 145 0.48 22.83 -33.18
N GLN A 146 0.18 21.53 -33.08
CA GLN A 146 0.38 20.58 -34.19
C GLN A 146 -0.48 20.94 -35.42
N ALA A 147 -1.73 21.37 -35.22
CA ALA A 147 -2.60 21.83 -36.30
C ALA A 147 -2.03 23.04 -37.06
N SER A 148 -1.43 24.01 -36.37
CA SER A 148 -0.77 25.16 -37.00
C SER A 148 0.46 24.78 -37.86
N VAL A 149 1.14 23.68 -37.53
CA VAL A 149 2.26 23.17 -38.35
C VAL A 149 1.75 22.68 -39.71
N TYR A 150 0.59 22.00 -39.74
CA TYR A 150 -0.04 21.57 -41.00
C TYR A 150 -0.47 22.76 -41.87
N GLU A 151 -0.93 23.87 -41.28
CA GLU A 151 -1.29 25.09 -42.04
C GLU A 151 -0.08 25.72 -42.73
N SER A 152 1.10 25.54 -42.14
CA SER A 152 2.37 25.99 -42.70
C SER A 152 2.91 25.05 -43.80
N GLY A 153 2.17 23.98 -44.13
CA GLY A 153 2.55 22.98 -45.15
C GLY A 153 3.59 21.98 -44.68
N ASN A 154 3.82 21.87 -43.37
CA ASN A 154 4.77 20.93 -42.76
C ASN A 154 4.04 19.83 -41.99
N THR A 155 4.76 18.77 -41.64
CA THR A 155 4.23 17.68 -40.78
C THR A 155 4.76 17.87 -39.35
N PRO A 156 3.89 17.85 -38.32
CA PRO A 156 4.31 17.93 -36.92
C PRO A 156 5.10 16.68 -36.47
N GLU A 157 5.93 16.85 -35.44
CA GLU A 157 6.64 15.72 -34.83
C GLU A 157 5.67 14.73 -34.17
N SER A 158 6.01 13.43 -34.23
CA SER A 158 5.14 12.34 -33.77
C SER A 158 5.49 11.79 -32.38
N SER A 159 6.23 12.55 -31.57
CA SER A 159 6.71 12.13 -30.25
C SER A 159 5.85 12.65 -29.11
N ARG A 160 4.55 12.93 -29.35
CA ARG A 160 3.61 13.47 -28.35
C ARG A 160 2.62 12.39 -27.92
N VAL A 161 2.11 12.53 -26.69
CA VAL A 161 1.10 11.61 -26.11
C VAL A 161 -0.13 11.51 -27.01
N PHE A 162 -0.59 12.64 -27.53
CA PHE A 162 -1.61 12.72 -28.57
C PHE A 162 -1.00 13.39 -29.80
N SER A 163 -1.01 12.69 -30.92
CA SER A 163 -0.42 13.14 -32.18
C SER A 163 -1.49 13.31 -33.24
N LEU A 164 -1.61 14.51 -33.81
CA LEU A 164 -2.52 14.78 -34.92
C LEU A 164 -1.91 14.22 -36.22
N LYS A 165 -2.56 13.21 -36.81
CA LYS A 165 -2.13 12.55 -38.03
C LYS A 165 -3.04 12.88 -39.19
N GLN A 166 -2.46 13.25 -40.33
CA GLN A 166 -3.18 13.29 -41.60
C GLN A 166 -3.07 11.92 -42.27
N ASP A 167 -4.15 11.15 -42.29
CA ASP A 167 -4.18 9.75 -42.72
C ASP A 167 -5.05 9.54 -43.97
N GLY A 168 -4.86 10.42 -44.95
CA GLY A 168 -5.41 10.29 -46.30
C GLY A 168 -6.47 11.33 -46.62
N LYS A 169 -7.53 10.89 -47.32
CA LYS A 169 -8.57 11.79 -47.83
C LYS A 169 -9.97 11.27 -47.53
N THR A 170 -10.82 12.12 -46.95
CA THR A 170 -12.26 11.89 -46.88
C THR A 170 -12.91 12.30 -48.20
N ALA A 171 -13.78 11.44 -48.75
CA ALA A 171 -14.48 11.68 -50.01
C ALA A 171 -13.57 12.10 -51.19
N LEU A 172 -12.32 11.59 -51.21
CA LEU A 172 -11.26 11.84 -52.22
C LEU A 172 -10.69 13.27 -52.29
N ILE A 173 -11.30 14.26 -51.64
CA ILE A 173 -10.93 15.67 -51.82
C ILE A 173 -10.54 16.38 -50.53
N TYR A 174 -11.04 15.93 -49.38
CA TYR A 174 -10.75 16.57 -48.10
C TYR A 174 -9.68 15.82 -47.35
N ASP A 175 -8.78 16.52 -46.69
CA ASP A 175 -7.84 15.89 -45.76
C ASP A 175 -8.60 15.18 -44.64
N HIS A 176 -8.20 13.95 -44.33
CA HIS A 176 -8.66 13.23 -43.15
C HIS A 176 -7.61 13.37 -42.05
N TYR A 177 -8.07 13.61 -40.84
CA TYR A 177 -7.22 13.73 -39.66
C TYR A 177 -7.73 12.81 -38.56
N THR A 178 -6.80 12.22 -37.82
CA THR A 178 -7.04 11.38 -36.65
C THR A 178 -6.13 11.83 -35.50
N ILE A 179 -6.55 11.54 -34.26
CA ILE A 179 -5.70 11.74 -33.08
C ILE A 179 -5.14 10.37 -32.71
N GLU A 180 -3.85 10.17 -32.94
CA GLU A 180 -3.15 8.95 -32.55
C GLU A 180 -2.69 9.09 -31.09
N VAL A 181 -3.04 8.10 -30.26
CA VAL A 181 -2.58 8.05 -28.86
C VAL A 181 -1.33 7.18 -28.72
N MET A 182 -0.37 7.66 -27.93
CA MET A 182 0.88 6.98 -27.65
C MET A 182 0.62 5.75 -26.76
N PRO A 183 1.02 4.54 -27.19
CA PRO A 183 0.99 3.35 -26.35
C PRO A 183 2.16 3.36 -25.35
N PHE A 184 1.87 3.12 -24.08
CA PHE A 184 2.87 3.04 -23.03
C PHE A 184 3.23 1.61 -22.63
N TYR A 185 4.48 1.41 -22.25
CA TYR A 185 5.01 0.15 -21.76
C TYR A 185 5.83 0.40 -20.51
N PHE A 186 5.80 -0.53 -19.56
CA PHE A 186 6.62 -0.50 -18.36
C PHE A 186 7.16 -1.89 -18.03
N GLU A 187 8.28 -1.95 -17.32
CA GLU A 187 8.91 -3.18 -16.85
C GLU A 187 8.66 -3.33 -15.36
N VAL A 188 8.19 -4.49 -14.92
CA VAL A 188 8.11 -4.83 -13.50
C VAL A 188 9.25 -5.76 -13.14
N ARG A 189 9.87 -5.50 -11.99
CA ARG A 189 10.84 -6.37 -11.32
C ARG A 189 10.35 -6.77 -9.95
N THR A 190 10.59 -8.01 -9.57
CA THR A 190 10.41 -8.48 -8.19
C THR A 190 11.47 -9.54 -7.88
N ASN A 191 11.71 -9.77 -6.59
CA ASN A 191 12.78 -10.59 -6.02
C ASN A 191 12.31 -11.97 -5.53
N MET A 192 11.07 -12.35 -5.81
CA MET A 192 10.49 -13.62 -5.37
C MET A 192 9.67 -14.28 -6.48
N LYS A 193 9.62 -15.61 -6.44
CA LYS A 193 8.72 -16.43 -7.26
C LYS A 193 7.31 -16.45 -6.64
N ASP A 194 6.28 -16.71 -7.45
CA ASP A 194 4.90 -16.88 -7.03
C ASP A 194 4.30 -15.58 -6.43
N VAL A 195 4.85 -14.42 -6.83
CA VAL A 195 4.35 -13.08 -6.50
C VAL A 195 3.20 -12.73 -7.41
N HIS A 196 2.06 -12.40 -6.83
CA HIS A 196 0.88 -11.92 -7.52
C HIS A 196 1.03 -10.44 -7.86
N LEU A 197 1.12 -10.12 -9.15
CA LEU A 197 1.20 -8.75 -9.66
C LEU A 197 -0.19 -8.30 -10.09
N MET A 198 -0.59 -7.11 -9.66
CA MET A 198 -1.88 -6.51 -10.01
C MET A 198 -1.70 -5.11 -10.60
N LEU A 199 -2.60 -4.72 -11.50
CA LEU A 199 -2.75 -3.37 -12.05
C LEU A 199 -4.16 -2.88 -11.70
N ASN A 200 -4.28 -1.81 -10.92
CA ASN A 200 -5.57 -1.26 -10.49
C ASN A 200 -6.51 -2.32 -9.87
N ASN A 201 -5.95 -3.25 -9.09
CA ASN A 201 -6.63 -4.41 -8.49
C ASN A 201 -7.10 -5.50 -9.48
N GLU A 202 -6.68 -5.44 -10.74
CA GLU A 202 -6.86 -6.53 -11.70
C GLU A 202 -5.59 -7.37 -11.82
N ALA A 203 -5.75 -8.69 -11.95
CA ALA A 203 -4.62 -9.60 -12.05
C ALA A 203 -3.80 -9.33 -13.33
N LEU A 204 -2.52 -9.02 -13.17
CA LEU A 204 -1.61 -8.71 -14.27
C LEU A 204 -0.74 -9.93 -14.64
N ALA A 205 -0.09 -10.53 -13.64
CA ALA A 205 0.74 -11.73 -13.80
C ALA A 205 1.06 -12.39 -12.45
N VAL A 206 1.67 -13.57 -12.50
CA VAL A 206 2.34 -14.19 -11.35
C VAL A 206 3.80 -14.41 -11.73
N SER A 207 4.74 -14.07 -10.83
CA SER A 207 6.17 -14.26 -11.09
C SER A 207 6.55 -15.75 -11.13
N ASP A 208 7.40 -16.13 -12.08
CA ASP A 208 7.82 -17.52 -12.30
C ASP A 208 9.29 -17.80 -11.91
N ALA A 209 10.00 -16.78 -11.41
CA ALA A 209 11.38 -16.87 -10.95
C ALA A 209 11.66 -15.88 -9.80
N GLU A 210 12.69 -16.17 -9.00
CA GLU A 210 13.16 -15.27 -7.92
C GLU A 210 13.68 -13.93 -8.47
N ALA A 211 14.38 -13.94 -9.60
CA ALA A 211 14.75 -12.72 -10.31
C ALA A 211 13.78 -12.48 -11.48
N TYR A 212 12.55 -12.08 -11.18
CA TYR A 212 11.53 -11.86 -12.19
C TYR A 212 11.66 -10.48 -12.83
N THR A 213 11.56 -10.44 -14.16
CA THR A 213 11.51 -9.19 -14.92
C THR A 213 10.62 -9.39 -16.14
N LYS A 214 9.61 -8.53 -16.32
CA LYS A 214 8.72 -8.61 -17.48
C LYS A 214 8.20 -7.23 -17.89
N GLU A 215 8.18 -6.99 -19.20
CA GLU A 215 7.53 -5.83 -19.80
C GLU A 215 6.02 -6.07 -19.97
N PHE A 216 5.24 -5.05 -19.62
CA PHE A 216 3.79 -5.01 -19.78
C PHE A 216 3.39 -3.84 -20.68
N GLY A 217 2.38 -4.07 -21.51
CA GLY A 217 1.80 -3.08 -22.41
C GLY A 217 1.29 -3.71 -23.72
N PRO A 218 0.68 -2.91 -24.59
CA PRO A 218 0.54 -1.45 -24.47
C PRO A 218 -0.59 -1.00 -23.51
N PHE A 219 -0.39 0.14 -22.85
CA PHE A 219 -1.41 0.84 -22.05
C PHE A 219 -1.71 2.23 -22.59
N LEU A 220 -2.91 2.73 -22.29
CA LEU A 220 -3.29 4.12 -22.55
C LEU A 220 -2.62 5.08 -21.55
N PRO A 221 -2.53 6.38 -21.87
CA PRO A 221 -2.03 7.35 -20.92
C PRO A 221 -2.88 7.38 -19.65
N GLY A 222 -2.29 7.59 -18.48
CA GLY A 222 -3.05 7.60 -17.23
C GLY A 222 -2.18 7.42 -15.98
N ASN A 223 -2.83 7.46 -14.83
CA ASN A 223 -2.23 7.06 -13.55
C ASN A 223 -2.71 5.65 -13.21
N TYR A 224 -1.78 4.79 -12.80
CA TYR A 224 -2.04 3.40 -12.47
C TYR A 224 -1.40 3.07 -11.13
N GLN A 225 -1.99 2.13 -10.40
CA GLN A 225 -1.36 1.50 -9.25
C GLN A 225 -0.95 0.09 -9.62
N VAL A 226 0.34 -0.21 -9.49
CA VAL A 226 0.86 -1.56 -9.65
C VAL A 226 1.22 -2.09 -8.27
N SER A 227 0.69 -3.25 -7.91
CA SER A 227 0.99 -3.90 -6.63
C SER A 227 1.55 -5.30 -6.83
N ALA A 228 2.33 -5.73 -5.85
CA ALA A 228 2.84 -7.07 -5.69
C ALA A 228 2.40 -7.59 -4.33
N SER A 229 1.91 -8.83 -4.28
CA SER A 229 1.65 -9.54 -3.04
C SER A 229 2.18 -10.96 -3.09
N TYR A 230 2.65 -11.44 -1.95
CA TYR A 230 3.04 -12.82 -1.73
C TYR A 230 2.40 -13.28 -0.43
N GLU A 231 1.58 -14.31 -0.51
CA GLU A 231 0.87 -14.88 0.65
C GLU A 231 1.47 -16.25 0.95
N ASN A 232 1.82 -16.46 2.21
CA ASN A 232 2.17 -17.78 2.74
C ASN A 232 1.21 -18.15 3.89
N ASP A 233 1.53 -19.22 4.59
CA ASP A 233 0.68 -19.74 5.65
C ASP A 233 0.49 -18.80 6.84
N TYR A 234 1.33 -17.78 7.01
CA TYR A 234 1.42 -16.99 8.25
C TYR A 234 1.41 -15.47 8.02
N ALA A 235 1.76 -15.02 6.81
CA ALA A 235 1.90 -13.60 6.48
C ALA A 235 1.56 -13.30 5.01
N VAL A 236 1.22 -12.04 4.76
CA VAL A 236 1.12 -11.45 3.43
C VAL A 236 2.19 -10.37 3.32
N LEU A 237 3.11 -10.52 2.38
CA LEU A 237 4.07 -9.49 2.01
C LEU A 237 3.47 -8.67 0.88
N GLU A 238 3.51 -7.33 0.99
CA GLU A 238 2.94 -6.43 -0.02
C GLU A 238 3.90 -5.29 -0.37
N ASN A 239 3.88 -4.88 -1.63
CA ASN A 239 4.50 -3.65 -2.12
C ASN A 239 3.62 -3.03 -3.20
N ASN A 240 3.52 -1.71 -3.24
CA ASN A 240 2.74 -1.00 -4.26
C ASN A 240 3.47 0.27 -4.72
N VAL A 241 3.35 0.54 -6.02
CA VAL A 241 3.95 1.71 -6.66
C VAL A 241 2.91 2.40 -7.53
N GLN A 242 2.86 3.73 -7.43
CA GLN A 242 2.08 4.56 -8.34
C GLN A 242 2.88 4.78 -9.63
N LEU A 243 2.30 4.41 -10.76
CA LEU A 243 2.86 4.54 -12.09
C LEU A 243 2.13 5.63 -12.87
N GLN A 244 2.89 6.62 -13.36
CA GLN A 244 2.36 7.68 -14.22
C GLN A 244 2.84 7.45 -15.66
N LEU A 245 1.89 7.35 -16.59
CA LEU A 245 2.12 7.17 -18.02
C LEU A 245 1.49 8.34 -18.78
N LEU A 246 2.03 9.56 -18.63
CA LEU A 246 1.39 10.78 -19.13
C LEU A 246 2.30 11.66 -19.99
N ALA A 247 3.54 11.22 -20.23
CA ALA A 247 4.49 11.93 -21.06
C ALA A 247 5.41 10.96 -21.83
N PRO A 248 5.99 11.36 -22.97
CA PRO A 248 6.82 10.47 -23.79
C PRO A 248 8.04 9.87 -23.07
N TYR A 249 8.54 10.52 -22.02
CA TYR A 249 9.67 10.03 -21.22
C TYR A 249 9.25 8.97 -20.18
N ASP A 250 7.95 8.74 -19.99
CA ASP A 250 7.42 7.68 -19.12
C ASP A 250 7.49 6.28 -19.77
N GLN A 251 7.97 6.22 -21.01
CA GLN A 251 8.09 5.00 -21.77
C GLN A 251 9.20 4.10 -21.21
N HIS A 252 8.90 2.81 -21.04
CA HIS A 252 9.78 1.79 -20.45
C HIS A 252 10.25 2.13 -19.01
N GLN A 253 9.40 2.79 -18.22
CA GLN A 253 9.66 2.93 -16.78
C GLN A 253 9.84 1.56 -16.13
N GLN A 254 10.75 1.50 -15.17
CA GLN A 254 11.06 0.29 -14.43
C GLN A 254 10.52 0.41 -13.01
N LEU A 255 9.61 -0.50 -12.65
CA LEU A 255 8.98 -0.58 -11.35
C LEU A 255 9.65 -1.69 -10.53
N ASP A 256 10.19 -1.31 -9.38
CA ASP A 256 10.71 -2.25 -8.40
C ASP A 256 9.62 -2.59 -7.39
N LEU A 257 9.08 -3.79 -7.52
CA LEU A 257 8.09 -4.40 -6.63
C LEU A 257 8.72 -5.56 -5.85
N SER A 258 9.98 -5.39 -5.44
CA SER A 258 10.61 -6.33 -4.51
C SER A 258 9.83 -6.37 -3.19
N LEU A 259 9.62 -7.58 -2.69
CA LEU A 259 9.01 -7.85 -1.40
C LEU A 259 10.09 -8.10 -0.37
N TYR A 260 9.91 -7.53 0.82
CA TYR A 260 10.84 -7.67 1.93
C TYR A 260 10.17 -8.49 3.02
N GLY A 261 10.73 -9.66 3.28
CA GLY A 261 10.39 -10.48 4.43
C GLY A 261 11.66 -11.12 4.98
N GLU A 262 11.71 -11.28 6.29
CA GLU A 262 12.83 -11.92 6.98
C GLU A 262 12.45 -13.32 7.44
N TYR A 263 13.47 -14.15 7.64
CA TYR A 263 13.33 -15.40 8.39
C TYR A 263 13.57 -15.08 9.86
N VAL A 264 12.63 -15.46 10.70
CA VAL A 264 12.61 -15.13 12.13
C VAL A 264 12.89 -16.38 12.95
N SER A 265 13.81 -16.26 13.91
CA SER A 265 14.04 -17.23 14.97
C SER A 265 13.31 -16.81 16.23
N LEU A 266 12.62 -17.76 16.85
CA LEU A 266 11.94 -17.56 18.13
C LEU A 266 12.62 -18.42 19.19
N SER A 267 12.81 -17.84 20.38
CA SER A 267 13.05 -18.57 21.63
C SER A 267 11.92 -18.27 22.60
N SER A 268 11.78 -19.10 23.63
CA SER A 268 10.85 -18.84 24.72
C SER A 268 11.53 -18.96 26.07
N GLU A 269 11.11 -18.13 27.03
CA GLU A 269 11.47 -18.35 28.43
C GLU A 269 11.00 -19.75 28.86
N TYR A 270 11.81 -20.43 29.68
CA TYR A 270 11.62 -21.82 30.13
C TYR A 270 11.65 -22.90 29.03
N GLU A 271 12.01 -22.57 27.79
CA GLU A 271 12.10 -23.55 26.69
C GLU A 271 13.07 -24.70 26.99
N ASP A 272 14.19 -24.41 27.67
CA ASP A 272 15.21 -25.41 28.03
C ASP A 272 14.73 -26.41 29.11
N ILE A 273 13.68 -26.07 29.87
CA ILE A 273 13.10 -26.89 30.95
C ILE A 273 11.80 -27.56 30.49
N ALA A 274 11.06 -26.93 29.58
CA ALA A 274 9.79 -27.47 29.11
C ALA A 274 9.98 -28.81 28.39
N THR A 275 9.03 -29.73 28.59
CA THR A 275 9.02 -31.03 27.88
C THR A 275 8.86 -30.84 26.38
N SER A 276 8.11 -29.81 25.96
CA SER A 276 8.02 -29.39 24.57
C SER A 276 7.56 -27.95 24.43
N THR A 277 8.01 -27.29 23.37
CA THR A 277 7.61 -25.92 23.02
C THR A 277 7.02 -25.89 21.61
N SER A 278 5.84 -25.28 21.47
CA SER A 278 5.19 -25.04 20.18
C SER A 278 5.04 -23.54 19.94
N PHE A 279 5.39 -23.08 18.74
CA PHE A 279 5.28 -21.66 18.37
C PHE A 279 4.07 -21.41 17.47
N PHE A 280 3.51 -20.21 17.59
CA PHE A 280 2.32 -19.79 16.88
C PHE A 280 2.49 -18.37 16.36
N VAL A 281 2.01 -18.12 15.15
CA VAL A 281 1.90 -16.78 14.55
C VAL A 281 0.46 -16.53 14.18
N ASN A 282 -0.13 -15.44 14.66
CA ASN A 282 -1.56 -15.14 14.49
C ASN A 282 -2.47 -16.34 14.84
N ASP A 283 -2.17 -17.03 15.93
CA ASP A 283 -2.89 -18.21 16.44
C ASP A 283 -2.83 -19.47 15.54
N LYS A 284 -1.96 -19.49 14.53
CA LYS A 284 -1.66 -20.67 13.72
C LYS A 284 -0.30 -21.24 14.13
N ALA A 285 -0.27 -22.55 14.43
CA ALA A 285 0.98 -23.25 14.71
C ALA A 285 1.92 -23.14 13.51
N ILE A 286 3.19 -22.87 13.80
CA ILE A 286 4.24 -22.75 12.77
C ILE A 286 5.16 -23.96 12.81
N ASP A 287 5.65 -24.37 11.64
CA ASP A 287 6.73 -25.33 11.53
C ASP A 287 8.04 -24.55 11.36
N LEU A 288 9.02 -24.82 12.22
CA LEU A 288 10.36 -24.26 12.10
C LEU A 288 11.17 -25.07 11.08
N SER A 289 12.05 -24.38 10.35
CA SER A 289 13.03 -24.98 9.45
C SER A 289 14.10 -25.76 10.23
N GLU A 290 14.99 -26.46 9.51
CA GLU A 290 16.16 -27.14 10.11
C GLU A 290 17.09 -26.18 10.87
N ASP A 291 17.05 -24.88 10.55
CA ASP A 291 17.82 -23.81 11.20
C ASP A 291 17.02 -23.08 12.30
N ASN A 292 15.91 -23.66 12.79
CA ASN A 292 15.01 -23.08 13.79
C ASN A 292 14.47 -21.69 13.39
N GLN A 293 14.02 -21.56 12.14
CA GLN A 293 13.47 -20.32 11.58
C GLN A 293 12.15 -20.54 10.86
N PHE A 294 11.30 -19.53 10.83
CA PHE A 294 10.14 -19.49 9.95
C PHE A 294 10.15 -18.20 9.11
N GLY A 295 9.56 -18.25 7.92
CA GLY A 295 9.57 -17.11 7.02
C GLY A 295 9.31 -17.50 5.56
N PRO A 296 9.35 -16.51 4.65
CA PRO A 296 9.59 -15.09 4.93
C PRO A 296 8.36 -14.39 5.53
N VAL A 297 8.55 -13.50 6.51
CA VAL A 297 7.49 -12.70 7.13
C VAL A 297 7.89 -11.24 7.31
N SER A 298 6.89 -10.36 7.42
CA SER A 298 7.12 -8.95 7.76
C SER A 298 7.56 -8.81 9.22
N VAL A 299 8.59 -8.01 9.46
CA VAL A 299 9.10 -7.65 10.81
C VAL A 299 8.72 -6.21 11.19
N ASP A 300 7.54 -5.77 10.74
CA ASP A 300 7.01 -4.41 10.94
C ASP A 300 5.96 -4.33 12.07
N GLY A 301 5.80 -5.40 12.85
CA GLY A 301 4.81 -5.52 13.91
C GLY A 301 3.38 -5.80 13.42
N SER A 302 3.16 -6.05 12.12
CA SER A 302 1.82 -6.37 11.58
C SER A 302 1.28 -7.73 11.99
N ILE A 303 2.16 -8.63 12.44
CA ILE A 303 1.85 -9.98 12.91
C ILE A 303 2.44 -10.22 14.29
N ALA A 304 1.86 -11.12 15.07
CA ALA A 304 2.32 -11.42 16.43
C ALA A 304 2.58 -12.92 16.62
N ALA A 305 3.62 -13.22 17.41
CA ALA A 305 4.02 -14.56 17.81
C ALA A 305 3.68 -14.83 19.28
N HIS A 306 3.47 -16.11 19.61
CA HIS A 306 3.51 -16.61 20.98
C HIS A 306 3.95 -18.07 21.00
N SER A 307 4.38 -18.56 22.17
CA SER A 307 4.70 -19.96 22.42
C SER A 307 3.69 -20.58 23.39
N VAL A 308 3.51 -21.90 23.27
CA VAL A 308 2.86 -22.77 24.25
C VAL A 308 3.90 -23.79 24.68
N LEU A 309 4.17 -23.82 25.98
CA LEU A 309 5.12 -24.72 26.62
C LEU A 309 4.35 -25.78 27.39
N THR A 310 4.81 -27.02 27.29
CA THR A 310 4.23 -28.16 28.02
C THR A 310 5.17 -28.59 29.13
N PHE A 311 4.64 -28.67 30.35
CA PHE A 311 5.30 -29.19 31.54
C PHE A 311 4.51 -30.39 32.09
N PRO A 312 5.09 -31.20 32.99
CA PRO A 312 4.37 -32.30 33.63
C PRO A 312 3.09 -31.87 34.36
N TRP A 313 3.06 -30.65 34.91
CA TRP A 313 1.91 -30.07 35.62
C TRP A 313 0.93 -29.28 34.73
N GLY A 314 1.18 -29.20 33.42
CA GLY A 314 0.27 -28.53 32.47
C GLY A 314 0.96 -27.62 31.47
N GLU A 315 0.17 -26.78 30.80
CA GLU A 315 0.65 -25.86 29.77
C GLU A 315 0.78 -24.43 30.29
N ALA A 316 1.83 -23.74 29.82
CA ALA A 316 2.00 -22.30 29.98
C ALA A 316 2.08 -21.62 28.61
N GLN A 317 1.71 -20.35 28.54
CA GLN A 317 1.70 -19.57 27.30
C GLN A 317 2.50 -18.28 27.46
N SER A 318 3.30 -17.95 26.45
CA SER A 318 3.93 -16.63 26.39
C SER A 318 2.90 -15.53 26.14
N GLN A 319 3.31 -14.29 26.40
CA GLN A 319 2.57 -13.15 25.86
C GLN A 319 2.57 -13.18 24.32
N LYS A 320 1.50 -12.62 23.73
CA LYS A 320 1.47 -12.35 22.28
C LYS A 320 2.32 -11.13 21.98
N THR A 321 3.43 -11.33 21.28
CA THR A 321 4.43 -10.30 21.01
C THR A 321 4.48 -9.97 19.52
N PRO A 322 4.33 -8.71 19.10
CA PRO A 322 4.49 -8.30 17.71
C PRO A 322 5.88 -8.65 17.16
N ILE A 323 5.94 -9.14 15.92
CA ILE A 323 7.19 -9.49 15.26
C ILE A 323 7.83 -8.23 14.68
N GLU A 324 8.89 -7.76 15.36
CA GLU A 324 9.61 -6.52 15.02
C GLU A 324 11.12 -6.75 14.80
N SER A 325 11.58 -8.01 14.85
CA SER A 325 12.99 -8.41 14.76
C SER A 325 13.11 -9.83 14.18
N SER A 326 14.25 -10.14 13.56
CA SER A 326 14.59 -11.51 13.09
C SER A 326 14.98 -12.47 14.20
N TYR A 327 15.22 -11.98 15.41
CA TYR A 327 15.34 -12.80 16.62
C TYR A 327 14.43 -12.23 17.70
N MET A 328 13.61 -13.09 18.29
CA MET A 328 12.72 -12.72 19.39
C MET A 328 12.78 -13.74 20.51
N ASP A 329 12.77 -13.23 21.73
CA ASP A 329 12.60 -14.03 22.93
C ASP A 329 11.20 -13.78 23.50
N LEU A 330 10.43 -14.85 23.66
CA LEU A 330 9.02 -14.78 24.05
C LEU A 330 8.89 -14.93 25.56
N ALA A 331 8.45 -13.86 26.21
CA ALA A 331 8.28 -13.81 27.65
C ALA A 331 7.09 -14.67 28.12
N VAL A 332 7.32 -15.52 29.11
CA VAL A 332 6.34 -16.42 29.73
C VAL A 332 6.09 -15.91 31.15
N PRO A 333 4.95 -15.23 31.40
CA PRO A 333 4.71 -14.56 32.68
C PRO A 333 4.76 -15.50 33.89
N SER A 334 4.34 -16.75 33.70
CA SER A 334 4.48 -17.79 34.71
C SER A 334 4.45 -19.17 34.02
N PRO A 335 5.31 -20.12 34.41
CA PRO A 335 5.23 -21.50 33.93
C PRO A 335 4.11 -22.30 34.63
N PHE A 336 3.33 -21.66 35.52
CA PHE A 336 2.27 -22.29 36.31
C PHE A 336 0.92 -21.62 36.08
N SER A 337 -0.12 -22.43 35.92
CA SER A 337 -1.51 -21.94 35.93
C SER A 337 -1.93 -21.50 37.34
N GLU A 338 -2.99 -20.68 37.45
CA GLU A 338 -3.54 -20.28 38.77
C GLU A 338 -3.93 -21.47 39.65
N GLU A 339 -4.31 -22.60 39.04
CA GLU A 339 -4.64 -23.85 39.74
C GLU A 339 -3.39 -24.47 40.36
N ILE A 340 -2.30 -24.60 39.60
CA ILE A 340 -1.02 -25.16 40.09
C ILE A 340 -0.38 -24.22 41.12
N GLN A 341 -0.41 -22.90 40.90
CA GLN A 341 0.04 -21.93 41.90
C GLN A 341 -0.75 -22.09 43.22
N THR A 342 -2.06 -22.32 43.13
CA THR A 342 -2.90 -22.56 44.30
C THR A 342 -2.54 -23.87 45.01
N GLU A 343 -2.21 -24.92 44.27
CA GLU A 343 -1.74 -26.19 44.81
C GLU A 343 -0.43 -26.00 45.59
N ILE A 344 0.59 -25.40 44.96
CA ILE A 344 1.88 -25.09 45.59
C ILE A 344 1.70 -24.31 46.89
N VAL A 345 0.91 -23.22 46.85
CA VAL A 345 0.61 -22.40 48.04
C VAL A 345 -0.07 -23.23 49.14
N ASN A 346 -0.96 -24.16 48.77
CA ASN A 346 -1.63 -25.03 49.74
C ASN A 346 -0.68 -26.09 50.30
N THR A 347 0.26 -26.63 49.53
CA THR A 347 1.30 -27.54 50.00
C THR A 347 2.18 -26.84 51.03
N ILE A 348 2.64 -25.62 50.76
CA ILE A 348 3.43 -24.83 51.72
C ILE A 348 2.62 -24.54 52.99
N HIS A 349 1.35 -24.18 52.85
CA HIS A 349 0.44 -23.99 53.98
C HIS A 349 0.26 -25.26 54.82
N GLY A 350 0.13 -26.42 54.16
CA GLY A 350 0.05 -27.74 54.80
C GLY A 350 1.33 -28.08 55.55
N PHE A 351 2.48 -27.93 54.89
CA PHE A 351 3.81 -28.12 55.46
C PHE A 351 4.00 -27.34 56.75
N ALA A 352 3.68 -26.05 56.77
CA ALA A 352 3.84 -25.22 57.97
C ALA A 352 2.96 -25.68 59.14
N GLY A 353 1.77 -26.21 58.87
CA GLY A 353 0.91 -26.83 59.88
C GLY A 353 1.47 -28.15 60.39
N GLU A 354 1.88 -29.03 59.48
CA GLU A 354 2.48 -30.33 59.78
C GLU A 354 3.79 -30.19 60.56
N TYR A 355 4.61 -29.18 60.23
CA TYR A 355 5.85 -28.85 60.93
C TYR A 355 5.63 -28.66 62.43
N VAL A 356 4.55 -27.97 62.83
CA VAL A 356 4.21 -27.76 64.24
C VAL A 356 3.90 -29.08 64.94
N ASP A 357 3.10 -29.93 64.30
CA ASP A 357 2.65 -31.20 64.88
C ASP A 357 3.80 -32.22 64.92
N ALA A 358 4.54 -32.36 63.81
CA ALA A 358 5.72 -33.20 63.66
C ALA A 358 6.81 -32.82 64.66
N THR A 359 7.12 -31.53 64.82
CA THR A 359 8.21 -31.08 65.70
C THR A 359 7.86 -31.22 67.19
N LYS A 360 6.60 -31.02 67.58
CA LYS A 360 6.14 -31.30 68.96
C LYS A 360 6.17 -32.79 69.28
N ALA A 361 5.71 -33.62 68.35
CA ALA A 361 5.69 -35.07 68.50
C ALA A 361 7.09 -35.69 68.34
N ARG A 362 7.98 -34.99 67.63
CA ARG A 362 9.26 -35.48 67.09
C ARG A 362 9.04 -36.73 66.25
N ASP A 363 8.09 -36.63 65.32
CA ASP A 363 7.62 -37.74 64.49
C ASP A 363 7.46 -37.27 63.04
N VAL A 364 8.43 -37.63 62.19
CA VAL A 364 8.44 -37.29 60.76
C VAL A 364 7.31 -37.97 59.98
N SER A 365 6.68 -39.02 60.52
CA SER A 365 5.56 -39.68 59.83
C SER A 365 4.28 -38.84 59.78
N LEU A 366 4.28 -37.68 60.46
CA LEU A 366 3.20 -36.70 60.41
C LEU A 366 3.30 -35.78 59.19
N PHE A 367 4.43 -35.73 58.50
CA PHE A 367 4.54 -35.01 57.24
C PHE A 367 3.88 -35.78 56.09
N THR A 368 3.07 -35.06 55.31
CA THR A 368 2.45 -35.53 54.08
C THR A 368 2.77 -34.64 52.88
N THR A 369 3.39 -33.47 53.13
CA THR A 369 3.74 -32.48 52.10
C THR A 369 5.24 -32.32 51.88
N THR A 370 6.06 -33.28 52.34
CA THR A 370 7.54 -33.21 52.25
C THR A 370 8.12 -34.37 51.45
N THR A 371 9.35 -34.20 50.96
CA THR A 371 10.13 -35.27 50.33
C THR A 371 10.72 -36.22 51.38
N ASP A 372 11.16 -37.40 50.94
CA ASP A 372 11.92 -38.32 51.80
C ASP A 372 13.24 -37.69 52.29
N ALA A 373 13.90 -36.89 51.44
CA ALA A 373 15.13 -36.19 51.80
C ALA A 373 14.91 -35.22 52.98
N TYR A 374 13.86 -34.40 52.92
CA TYR A 374 13.47 -33.54 54.04
C TYR A 374 13.23 -34.35 55.33
N ASN A 375 12.54 -35.49 55.21
CA ASN A 375 12.23 -36.34 56.36
C ASN A 375 13.49 -36.95 57.00
N GLU A 376 14.54 -37.25 56.22
CA GLU A 376 15.84 -37.70 56.75
C GLU A 376 16.54 -36.60 57.58
N ASP A 377 16.50 -35.35 57.09
CA ASP A 377 17.06 -34.20 57.80
C ASP A 377 16.28 -33.87 59.08
N ALA A 378 14.95 -33.85 59.01
CA ALA A 378 14.09 -33.66 60.16
C ALA A 378 14.27 -34.78 61.22
N THR A 379 14.48 -36.03 60.79
CA THR A 379 14.81 -37.14 61.70
C THR A 379 16.09 -36.86 62.46
N SER A 380 17.12 -36.38 61.76
CA SER A 380 18.41 -36.04 62.36
C SER A 380 18.29 -34.88 63.36
N GLU A 381 17.44 -33.88 63.07
CA GLU A 381 17.12 -32.81 64.02
C GLU A 381 16.39 -33.34 65.26
N TYR A 382 15.39 -34.21 65.09
CA TYR A 382 14.61 -34.77 66.20
C TYR A 382 15.44 -35.69 67.10
N ASP A 383 16.36 -36.46 66.53
CA ASP A 383 17.33 -37.25 67.30
C ASP A 383 18.25 -36.33 68.13
N ASN A 384 18.72 -35.22 67.55
CA ASN A 384 19.45 -34.20 68.30
C ASN A 384 18.60 -33.61 69.43
N MET A 385 17.33 -33.27 69.17
CA MET A 385 16.43 -32.77 70.21
C MET A 385 16.25 -33.77 71.35
N ASN A 386 16.18 -35.07 71.05
CA ASN A 386 16.09 -36.12 72.04
C ASN A 386 17.39 -36.27 72.85
N ASP A 387 18.55 -36.27 72.19
CA ASP A 387 19.85 -36.40 72.83
C ASP A 387 20.15 -35.25 73.81
N TRP A 388 19.69 -34.04 73.49
CA TRP A 388 19.89 -32.84 74.29
C TRP A 388 18.70 -32.48 75.19
N ASP A 389 17.67 -33.33 75.25
CA ASP A 389 16.41 -33.06 75.97
C ASP A 389 15.77 -31.71 75.58
N LYS A 390 16.01 -31.24 74.35
CA LYS A 390 15.44 -30.02 73.78
C LYS A 390 13.98 -30.26 73.40
N ARG A 391 13.16 -29.25 73.67
CA ARG A 391 11.72 -29.20 73.41
C ARG A 391 11.42 -27.97 72.56
N TRP A 392 10.39 -28.11 71.74
CA TRP A 392 9.83 -27.02 70.96
C TRP A 392 8.31 -27.03 71.11
N THR A 393 7.72 -25.84 71.19
CA THR A 393 6.27 -25.64 71.11
C THR A 393 6.01 -24.42 70.25
N GLY A 394 4.84 -24.36 69.62
CA GLY A 394 4.35 -23.24 68.83
C GLY A 394 2.97 -23.55 68.27
N SER A 395 2.31 -22.58 67.66
CA SER A 395 1.05 -22.75 66.93
C SER A 395 1.20 -22.09 65.58
N TYR A 396 0.70 -22.74 64.52
CA TYR A 396 0.74 -22.17 63.19
C TYR A 396 -0.49 -21.30 62.93
N ASP A 397 -0.27 -20.09 62.42
CA ASP A 397 -1.34 -19.11 62.18
C ASP A 397 -1.70 -19.00 60.70
N LYS A 398 -0.70 -18.74 59.85
CA LYS A 398 -0.88 -18.47 58.42
C LYS A 398 0.44 -18.54 57.65
N THR A 399 0.31 -18.66 56.32
CA THR A 399 1.40 -18.45 55.35
C THR A 399 1.04 -17.32 54.40
N VAL A 400 2.05 -16.56 54.00
CA VAL A 400 2.01 -15.59 52.90
C VAL A 400 3.05 -16.02 51.87
N VAL A 401 2.66 -16.25 50.62
CA VAL A 401 3.58 -16.67 49.54
C VAL A 401 3.66 -15.56 48.49
N ASP A 402 4.87 -15.21 48.02
CA ASP A 402 5.04 -14.33 46.86
C ASP A 402 4.99 -15.14 45.57
N VAL A 403 3.88 -15.07 44.83
CA VAL A 403 3.71 -15.89 43.62
C VAL A 403 4.52 -15.41 42.42
N ASP A 404 5.02 -14.18 42.47
CA ASP A 404 5.93 -13.64 41.45
C ASP A 404 7.39 -14.04 41.72
N SER A 405 7.69 -14.62 42.89
CA SER A 405 9.03 -15.13 43.25
C SER A 405 9.32 -16.55 42.74
N PHE A 406 8.35 -17.18 42.05
CA PHE A 406 8.47 -18.57 41.59
C PHE A 406 9.63 -18.71 40.61
N SER A 407 10.67 -19.42 41.03
CA SER A 407 11.86 -19.69 40.23
C SER A 407 11.95 -21.19 39.92
N LEU A 408 11.55 -21.55 38.70
CA LEU A 408 11.59 -22.93 38.21
C LEU A 408 13.01 -23.31 37.76
N PHE A 409 13.47 -24.49 38.16
CA PHE A 409 14.72 -25.08 37.73
C PHE A 409 14.57 -26.58 37.46
N GLU A 410 15.59 -27.17 36.82
CA GLU A 410 15.69 -28.61 36.60
C GLU A 410 17.10 -29.05 36.98
N ASP A 411 17.20 -30.11 37.79
CA ASP A 411 18.46 -30.73 38.20
C ASP A 411 18.33 -32.25 38.11
N ASP A 412 19.27 -32.92 37.43
CA ASP A 412 19.29 -34.38 37.20
C ASP A 412 17.90 -34.98 36.84
N ASP A 413 17.24 -34.43 35.82
CA ASP A 413 15.90 -34.82 35.33
C ASP A 413 14.77 -34.65 36.38
N THR A 414 14.98 -33.83 37.43
CA THR A 414 13.99 -33.51 38.46
C THR A 414 13.63 -32.03 38.41
N PHE A 415 12.34 -31.73 38.33
CA PHE A 415 11.86 -30.34 38.37
C PHE A 415 11.85 -29.82 39.80
N GLY A 416 12.45 -28.65 39.99
CA GLY A 416 12.51 -27.94 41.25
C GLY A 416 11.92 -26.54 41.15
N LEU A 417 11.44 -26.03 42.27
CA LEU A 417 10.88 -24.69 42.43
C LEU A 417 11.43 -24.06 43.69
N GLU A 418 12.01 -22.87 43.57
CA GLU A 418 12.24 -21.98 44.71
C GLU A 418 11.13 -20.93 44.77
N VAL A 419 10.62 -20.67 45.98
CA VAL A 419 9.56 -19.70 46.21
C VAL A 419 9.71 -19.03 47.57
N ASP A 420 9.59 -17.72 47.60
CA ASP A 420 9.67 -16.95 48.83
C ASP A 420 8.32 -16.92 49.56
N ALA A 421 8.37 -17.18 50.87
CA ALA A 421 7.20 -17.23 51.73
C ALA A 421 7.51 -16.71 53.16
N GLN A 422 6.45 -16.24 53.83
CA GLN A 422 6.44 -16.01 55.28
C GLN A 422 5.58 -17.03 55.98
N LEU A 423 6.14 -17.69 56.99
CA LEU A 423 5.40 -18.55 57.90
C LEU A 423 5.19 -17.80 59.23
N HIS A 424 3.94 -17.70 59.67
CA HIS A 424 3.60 -17.03 60.92
C HIS A 424 3.23 -18.04 61.99
N PHE A 425 3.90 -17.93 63.13
CA PHE A 425 3.69 -18.77 64.29
C PHE A 425 3.42 -17.93 65.55
N SER A 426 2.64 -18.49 66.45
CA SER A 426 2.32 -17.92 67.76
C SER A 426 2.71 -18.89 68.88
N ASP A 427 2.88 -18.37 70.10
CA ASP A 427 3.20 -19.17 71.29
C ASP A 427 4.47 -20.03 71.14
N VAL A 428 5.44 -19.57 70.36
CA VAL A 428 6.67 -20.31 70.03
C VAL A 428 7.67 -20.26 71.18
N ALA A 429 8.28 -21.39 71.51
CA ALA A 429 9.44 -21.48 72.40
C ALA A 429 10.28 -22.72 72.14
N SER A 430 11.60 -22.55 72.17
CA SER A 430 12.59 -23.63 72.29
C SER A 430 13.18 -23.65 73.70
N TYR A 431 13.16 -24.80 74.37
CA TYR A 431 13.55 -24.91 75.78
C TYR A 431 14.10 -26.30 76.11
N TYR A 432 14.75 -26.45 77.26
CA TYR A 432 15.18 -27.75 77.79
C TYR A 432 14.16 -28.32 78.75
N ALA A 433 14.12 -29.65 78.90
CA ALA A 433 13.11 -30.32 79.72
C ALA A 433 13.11 -29.90 81.21
N ASP A 434 14.21 -29.35 81.72
CA ASP A 434 14.38 -28.86 83.09
C ASP A 434 14.16 -27.34 83.27
N ASP A 435 13.81 -26.61 82.21
CA ASP A 435 13.48 -25.18 82.28
C ASP A 435 12.17 -24.96 83.06
N GLU A 436 12.23 -24.17 84.14
CA GLU A 436 11.06 -23.88 85.00
C GLU A 436 10.14 -22.79 84.41
N ASP A 437 10.70 -21.84 83.67
CA ASP A 437 9.99 -20.71 83.04
C ASP A 437 10.28 -20.69 81.53
N VAL A 438 9.25 -20.99 80.73
CA VAL A 438 9.35 -20.97 79.25
C VAL A 438 8.66 -19.72 78.72
N GLU A 439 9.46 -18.73 78.30
CA GLU A 439 8.94 -17.55 77.62
C GLU A 439 8.55 -17.90 76.19
N LYS A 440 7.37 -17.42 75.78
CA LYS A 440 6.82 -17.64 74.44
C LYS A 440 6.71 -16.34 73.68
N SER A 441 6.92 -16.41 72.37
CA SER A 441 6.77 -15.28 71.46
C SER A 441 6.07 -15.67 70.18
N ASP A 442 5.56 -14.66 69.48
CA ASP A 442 5.15 -14.80 68.09
C ASP A 442 6.41 -14.72 67.22
N GLU A 443 6.48 -15.58 66.20
CA GLU A 443 7.61 -15.66 65.26
C GLU A 443 7.09 -15.52 63.82
N VAL A 444 7.88 -14.86 62.99
CA VAL A 444 7.64 -14.76 61.54
C VAL A 444 8.92 -15.18 60.86
N ASP A 445 8.84 -16.27 60.12
CA ASP A 445 9.97 -16.83 59.39
C ASP A 445 9.86 -16.43 57.93
N ASP A 446 10.81 -15.60 57.48
CA ASP A 446 10.99 -15.24 56.07
C ASP A 446 11.87 -16.33 55.43
N LEU A 447 11.30 -17.11 54.51
CA LEU A 447 11.93 -18.32 53.95
C LEU A 447 11.89 -18.32 52.42
N SER A 448 12.94 -18.85 51.80
CA SER A 448 12.90 -19.38 50.44
C SER A 448 12.68 -20.88 50.55
N ILE A 449 11.57 -21.37 50.04
CA ILE A 449 11.16 -22.77 50.13
C ILE A 449 11.52 -23.46 48.83
N GLU A 450 12.32 -24.51 48.94
CA GLU A 450 12.67 -25.38 47.82
C GLU A 450 11.66 -26.53 47.75
N MET A 451 11.06 -26.72 46.59
CA MET A 451 10.10 -27.78 46.32
C MET A 451 10.54 -28.62 45.14
N LEU A 452 10.26 -29.92 45.18
CA LEU A 452 10.49 -30.83 44.07
C LEU A 452 9.17 -31.40 43.56
N TYR A 453 9.06 -31.55 42.25
CA TYR A 453 7.91 -32.17 41.61
C TYR A 453 8.08 -33.69 41.58
N ASN A 454 7.06 -34.41 42.06
CA ASN A 454 6.99 -35.85 41.92
C ASN A 454 6.11 -36.21 40.72
N GLU A 455 6.71 -36.76 39.67
CA GLU A 455 5.96 -37.16 38.47
C GLU A 455 5.03 -38.35 38.69
N GLU A 456 5.27 -39.20 39.71
CA GLU A 456 4.48 -40.42 39.92
C GLU A 456 3.06 -40.11 40.43
N ASP A 457 2.93 -39.12 41.31
CA ASP A 457 1.64 -38.66 41.85
C ASP A 457 1.19 -37.30 41.29
N GLY A 458 2.09 -36.59 40.61
CA GLY A 458 1.83 -35.34 39.92
C GLY A 458 1.75 -34.12 40.84
N ALA A 459 2.43 -34.15 41.98
CA ALA A 459 2.35 -33.10 43.01
C ALA A 459 3.72 -32.51 43.39
N TRP A 460 3.68 -31.28 43.90
CA TRP A 460 4.85 -30.60 44.46
C TRP A 460 5.00 -30.90 45.95
N TYR A 461 6.22 -31.16 46.40
CA TYR A 461 6.57 -31.46 47.79
C TYR A 461 7.68 -30.55 48.29
N VAL A 462 7.62 -30.12 49.55
CA VAL A 462 8.68 -29.34 50.19
C VAL A 462 9.91 -30.23 50.39
N ASN A 463 11.05 -29.79 49.85
CA ASN A 463 12.32 -30.50 49.90
C ASN A 463 13.28 -29.88 50.92
N ASP A 464 13.36 -28.56 50.96
CA ASP A 464 14.18 -27.81 51.91
C ASP A 464 13.62 -26.38 52.09
N TYR A 465 14.17 -25.63 53.05
CA TYR A 465 13.92 -24.21 53.17
C TYR A 465 15.15 -23.47 53.70
N TYR A 466 15.33 -22.23 53.24
CA TYR A 466 16.45 -21.38 53.58
C TYR A 466 15.96 -20.05 54.12
N SER A 467 16.58 -19.54 55.20
CA SER A 467 16.20 -18.22 55.73
C SER A 467 16.55 -17.10 54.76
N LEU A 468 15.58 -16.22 54.50
CA LEU A 468 15.79 -14.99 53.74
C LEU A 468 16.37 -13.89 54.64
N TRP A 469 17.12 -12.97 54.02
CA TRP A 469 17.56 -11.76 54.70
C TRP A 469 16.40 -10.81 55.00
N SER A 470 15.40 -10.77 54.10
CA SER A 470 14.15 -10.02 54.23
C SER A 470 13.14 -10.48 53.18
N PHE A 471 11.87 -10.59 53.55
CA PHE A 471 10.77 -10.81 52.60
C PHE A 471 10.27 -9.47 52.02
N GLU A 472 10.51 -9.24 50.72
CA GLU A 472 10.10 -8.02 50.00
C GLU A 472 9.19 -8.37 48.81
N PRO A 473 7.92 -8.76 49.05
CA PRO A 473 7.12 -9.40 48.02
C PRO A 473 6.50 -8.41 47.04
N GLU A 474 6.34 -8.85 45.78
CA GLU A 474 5.63 -8.08 44.76
C GLU A 474 4.13 -8.46 44.69
N ASN A 475 3.81 -9.75 44.78
CA ASN A 475 2.45 -10.25 44.63
C ASN A 475 2.15 -11.44 45.57
N THR A 476 1.36 -11.18 46.62
CA THR A 476 1.18 -12.18 47.70
C THR A 476 -0.16 -12.90 47.68
N VAL A 477 -0.10 -14.19 48.02
CA VAL A 477 -1.27 -15.03 48.35
C VAL A 477 -1.19 -15.48 49.80
N GLU A 478 -2.25 -15.19 50.57
CA GLU A 478 -2.35 -15.55 51.99
C GLU A 478 -3.24 -16.80 52.21
N ARG A 479 -2.82 -17.69 53.11
CA ARG A 479 -3.61 -18.82 53.63
C ARG A 479 -3.56 -18.84 55.14
N LYS A 480 -4.73 -18.83 55.80
CA LYS A 480 -4.86 -18.90 57.27
C LYS A 480 -5.40 -20.24 57.70
N VAL A 481 -4.98 -20.70 58.87
CA VAL A 481 -5.60 -21.85 59.53
C VAL A 481 -7.08 -21.56 59.76
N LYS A 482 -7.95 -22.47 59.31
CA LYS A 482 -9.40 -22.33 59.51
C LYS A 482 -9.71 -22.49 60.99
N THR A 483 -10.17 -21.40 61.62
CA THR A 483 -10.69 -21.44 62.99
C THR A 483 -12.02 -22.22 62.98
N GLN A 484 -12.11 -23.32 63.75
CA GLN A 484 -13.35 -24.10 63.91
C GLN A 484 -14.45 -23.33 64.65
#